data_AF-A0A3D4UTG3-F1
#
_entry.id   AF-A0A3D4UTG3-F1
#
_cell.length_a   1.000
_cell.length_b   1.000
_cell.length_c   1.000
_cell.angle_alpha   90.00
_cell.angle_beta   90.00
_cell.angle_gamma   90.00
#
_symmetry.space_group_name_H-M   'P 1'
#
loop_
_entity.id
_entity.type
_entity.pdbx_description
1 polymer ?
#
loop_
_entity_poly.entity_id
_entity_poly.type
_entity_poly.pdbx_seq_one_letter_code
_entity_poly.pdbx_strand_id
1 'polypeptide(L)'
;MGFKPGKGEIAETFKISDGSIKIKEQANAEADEAAFGQLWVKSNTPCDLFFTDDTGQDVRITNDGSLAGGGGGSLSGLGSTDNAVLRANGTGGETAQGSAATISDAGVVSGSSYTGFATRTEKVEVTSVSASSAQAATLSGSAVTIDN
;
A
#
# COMPACT_ATOMS: atom_id res chain seq x y z
N MET A 1 4.35 52.40 17.90
CA MET A 1 2.91 52.28 17.56
C MET A 1 2.35 51.17 18.41
N GLY A 2 1.59 51.50 19.46
CA GLY A 2 0.99 50.49 20.34
C GLY A 2 -0.23 49.91 19.65
N PHE A 3 -0.24 48.59 19.44
CA PHE A 3 -1.46 47.88 19.05
C PHE A 3 -2.49 48.06 20.16
N LYS A 4 -3.64 48.64 19.80
CA LYS A 4 -4.81 48.70 20.68
C LYS A 4 -5.53 47.36 20.50
N PRO A 5 -5.71 46.52 21.53
CA PRO A 5 -6.50 45.30 21.43
C PRO A 5 -7.97 45.68 21.34
N GLY A 6 -8.41 45.99 20.11
CA GLY A 6 -9.82 46.14 19.78
C GLY A 6 -10.40 44.75 19.59
N LYS A 7 -11.55 44.49 20.23
CA LYS A 7 -12.34 43.26 20.18
C LYS A 7 -12.98 42.99 18.80
N GLY A 8 -12.17 43.01 17.76
CA GLY A 8 -12.43 42.60 16.37
C GLY A 8 -11.21 41.84 15.86
N GLU A 9 -10.73 40.94 16.72
CA GLU A 9 -9.37 40.43 16.70
C GLU A 9 -9.28 39.23 15.73
N ILE A 10 -8.38 39.33 14.76
CA ILE A 10 -7.71 38.18 14.13
C ILE A 10 -7.34 37.07 15.14
N ALA A 11 -7.22 37.42 16.43
CA ALA A 11 -6.97 36.53 17.55
C ALA A 11 -8.07 35.51 17.88
N GLU A 12 -9.30 35.57 17.34
CA GLU A 12 -10.27 34.46 17.57
C GLU A 12 -10.03 33.26 16.63
N THR A 13 -9.72 33.50 15.36
CA THR A 13 -9.60 32.48 14.32
C THR A 13 -8.16 32.09 14.01
N PHE A 14 -7.20 32.98 14.22
CA PHE A 14 -5.77 32.75 14.01
C PHE A 14 -4.96 33.25 15.21
N LYS A 15 -4.21 32.35 15.86
CA LYS A 15 -3.40 32.69 17.04
C LYS A 15 -1.97 32.23 16.83
N ILE A 16 -1.01 33.11 17.12
CA ILE A 16 0.39 32.73 17.29
C ILE A 16 0.68 32.78 18.79
N SER A 17 0.88 31.63 19.42
CA SER A 17 1.23 31.55 20.85
C SER A 17 2.23 30.42 21.06
N ASP A 18 3.17 30.61 21.99
CA ASP A 18 4.06 29.53 22.45
C ASP A 18 4.89 28.88 21.32
N GLY A 19 5.26 29.66 20.29
CA GLY A 19 5.97 29.15 19.11
C GLY A 19 5.10 28.31 18.15
N SER A 20 3.79 28.27 18.36
CA SER A 20 2.83 27.55 17.53
C SER A 20 1.90 28.49 16.76
N ILE A 21 1.48 28.04 15.58
CA ILE A 21 0.38 28.65 14.81
C ILE A 21 -0.87 27.81 15.09
N LYS A 22 -1.95 28.47 15.53
CA LYS A 22 -3.24 27.84 15.82
C LYS A 22 -4.30 28.47 14.91
N ILE A 23 -5.02 27.61 14.19
CA ILE A 23 -6.20 27.98 13.39
C ILE A 23 -7.41 27.38 14.09
N LYS A 24 -8.46 28.18 14.29
CA LYS A 24 -9.69 27.72 14.94
C LYS A 24 -10.35 26.65 14.07
N GLU A 25 -10.80 25.59 14.72
CA GLU A 25 -11.56 24.51 14.08
C GLU A 25 -12.89 25.04 13.54
N GLN A 26 -13.29 24.56 12.36
CA GLN A 26 -14.53 24.94 11.68
C GLN A 26 -15.19 23.73 11.04
N ALA A 27 -16.51 23.80 10.82
CA ALA A 27 -17.26 22.66 10.28
C ALA A 27 -16.92 22.40 8.80
N ASN A 28 -16.78 23.47 8.02
CA ASN A 28 -16.49 23.48 6.58
C ASN A 28 -15.57 24.66 6.26
N ALA A 29 -14.90 24.57 5.11
CA ALA A 29 -14.24 25.69 4.44
C ALA A 29 -15.14 26.93 4.33
N GLU A 30 -14.54 28.11 4.44
CA GLU A 30 -15.15 29.36 3.97
C GLU A 30 -15.27 29.36 2.43
N ALA A 31 -16.00 30.32 1.87
CA ALA A 31 -16.16 30.46 0.42
C ALA A 31 -14.80 30.66 -0.29
N ASP A 32 -14.66 30.08 -1.48
CA ASP A 32 -13.46 30.22 -2.31
C ASP A 32 -13.24 31.68 -2.72
N GLU A 33 -11.96 32.08 -2.78
CA GLU A 33 -11.53 33.40 -3.25
C GLU A 33 -10.62 33.20 -4.46
N ALA A 34 -11.02 33.71 -5.62
CA ALA A 34 -10.28 33.53 -6.86
C ALA A 34 -8.80 33.97 -6.71
N ALA A 35 -7.88 33.11 -7.15
CA ALA A 35 -6.43 33.25 -6.99
C ALA A 35 -5.87 33.08 -5.57
N PHE A 36 -6.66 32.64 -4.60
CA PHE A 36 -6.23 32.32 -3.24
C PHE A 36 -6.63 30.90 -2.84
N GLY A 37 -5.78 30.24 -2.06
CA GLY A 37 -6.13 29.02 -1.33
C GLY A 37 -6.15 29.27 0.17
N GLN A 38 -6.81 28.40 0.91
CA GLN A 38 -6.97 28.53 2.36
C GLN A 38 -6.50 27.28 3.10
N LEU A 39 -5.84 27.48 4.23
CA LEU A 39 -5.51 26.43 5.19
C LEU A 39 -6.50 26.50 6.35
N TRP A 40 -7.11 25.38 6.70
CA TRP A 40 -8.13 25.33 7.75
C TRP A 40 -8.13 24.01 8.51
N VAL A 41 -8.72 24.00 9.70
CA VAL A 41 -8.83 22.81 10.56
C VAL A 41 -10.30 22.41 10.66
N LYS A 42 -10.64 21.17 10.31
CA LYS A 42 -12.00 20.63 10.40
C LYS A 42 -12.32 20.24 11.85
N SER A 43 -13.52 20.57 12.32
CA SER A 43 -13.96 20.33 13.71
C SER A 43 -14.42 18.89 13.98
N ASN A 44 -13.76 17.90 13.36
CA ASN A 44 -13.95 16.49 13.70
C ASN A 44 -13.10 16.10 14.92
N THR A 45 -13.32 14.91 15.47
CA THR A 45 -12.57 14.42 16.64
C THR A 45 -11.88 13.09 16.30
N PRO A 46 -10.53 13.05 16.29
CA PRO A 46 -9.63 14.22 16.36
C PRO A 46 -9.76 15.11 15.11
N CYS A 47 -9.30 16.37 15.24
CA CYS A 47 -9.41 17.35 14.18
C CYS A 47 -8.39 17.09 13.07
N ASP A 48 -8.75 17.49 11.85
CA ASP A 48 -7.89 17.33 10.67
C ASP A 48 -7.56 18.64 9.98
N LEU A 49 -6.35 18.72 9.43
CA LEU A 49 -5.89 19.82 8.59
C LEU A 49 -6.36 19.63 7.14
N PHE A 50 -6.87 20.70 6.55
CA PHE A 50 -7.33 20.76 5.17
C PHE A 50 -6.74 21.99 4.45
N PHE A 51 -6.61 21.86 3.14
CA PHE A 51 -6.37 22.96 2.20
C PHE A 51 -7.55 23.05 1.23
N THR A 52 -8.07 24.23 0.95
CA THR A 52 -9.01 24.44 -0.17
C THR A 52 -8.31 25.27 -1.24
N ASP A 53 -8.35 24.83 -2.49
CA ASP A 53 -7.77 25.58 -3.62
C ASP A 53 -8.67 26.73 -4.09
N ASP A 54 -8.20 27.48 -5.08
CA ASP A 54 -8.90 28.65 -5.65
C ASP A 54 -10.09 28.27 -6.55
N THR A 55 -10.40 26.97 -6.65
CA THR A 55 -11.57 26.43 -7.34
C THR A 55 -12.60 25.84 -6.37
N GLY A 56 -12.34 25.93 -5.07
CA GLY A 56 -13.21 25.39 -4.02
C GLY A 56 -13.02 23.89 -3.75
N GLN A 57 -11.96 23.26 -4.28
CA GLN A 57 -11.67 21.86 -4.00
C GLN A 57 -11.00 21.71 -2.63
N ASP A 58 -11.68 21.02 -1.71
CA ASP A 58 -11.14 20.64 -0.42
C ASP A 58 -10.18 19.44 -0.53
N VAL A 59 -8.95 19.62 -0.06
CA VAL A 59 -7.89 18.62 0.04
C VAL A 59 -7.60 18.36 1.50
N ARG A 60 -7.90 17.14 1.95
CA ARG A 60 -7.55 16.68 3.29
C ARG A 60 -6.04 16.43 3.37
N ILE A 61 -5.36 17.02 4.35
CA ILE A 61 -3.91 16.84 4.58
C ILE A 61 -3.64 15.80 5.65
N THR A 62 -4.44 15.78 6.74
CA THR A 62 -4.35 14.77 7.80
C THR A 62 -5.61 13.93 7.91
N ASN A 63 -5.47 12.71 8.42
CA ASN A 63 -6.56 11.81 8.74
C ASN A 63 -6.28 11.12 10.08
N ASP A 64 -6.97 11.55 11.14
CA ASP A 64 -6.94 10.89 12.45
C ASP A 64 -5.50 10.72 13.00
N GLY A 65 -4.74 11.81 12.99
CA GLY A 65 -3.34 11.82 13.43
C GLY A 65 -2.31 11.29 12.43
N SER A 66 -2.74 10.86 11.23
CA SER A 66 -1.87 10.48 10.11
C SER A 66 -1.92 11.50 8.97
N LEU A 67 -1.01 11.40 7.98
CA LEU A 67 -1.12 12.15 6.72
C LEU A 67 -2.13 11.47 5.81
N ALA A 68 -3.11 12.21 5.29
CA ALA A 68 -4.19 11.67 4.47
C ALA A 68 -3.71 11.09 3.12
N GLY A 69 -2.61 11.62 2.58
CA GLY A 69 -1.95 11.12 1.35
C GLY A 69 -0.68 10.30 1.61
N GLY A 70 -0.36 9.98 2.86
CA GLY A 70 0.84 9.23 3.26
C GLY A 70 0.74 7.73 2.99
N GLY A 71 0.22 7.33 1.83
CA GLY A 71 0.06 5.94 1.44
C GLY A 71 1.26 5.47 0.63
N GLY A 72 2.34 5.06 1.29
CA GLY A 72 3.14 3.99 0.69
C GLY A 72 2.21 2.79 0.53
N GLY A 73 2.16 2.17 -0.66
CA GLY A 73 1.25 1.06 -0.96
C GLY A 73 1.19 0.04 0.18
N SER A 74 -0.01 -0.18 0.75
CA SER A 74 -0.18 -1.08 1.90
C SER A 74 -0.03 -2.54 1.47
N LEU A 75 0.86 -3.28 2.12
CA LEU A 75 0.98 -4.74 2.01
C LEU A 75 0.11 -5.48 3.04
N SER A 76 -0.72 -4.77 3.82
CA SER A 76 -1.49 -5.31 4.95
C SER A 76 -2.52 -6.40 4.56
N GLY A 77 -2.77 -6.63 3.27
CA GLY A 77 -3.66 -7.68 2.74
C GLY A 77 -2.98 -9.01 2.42
N LEU A 78 -1.66 -9.14 2.67
CA LEU A 78 -0.85 -10.30 2.29
C LEU A 78 -0.64 -11.30 3.44
N GLY A 79 -1.27 -11.09 4.60
CA GLY A 79 -1.18 -11.95 5.79
C GLY A 79 -2.09 -13.17 5.77
N SER A 80 -2.12 -13.94 4.67
CA SER A 80 -2.74 -15.28 4.67
C SER A 80 -1.84 -16.29 5.41
N THR A 81 -2.38 -17.44 5.80
CA THR A 81 -1.63 -18.58 6.38
C THR A 81 -0.56 -19.17 5.43
N ASP A 82 -0.56 -18.76 4.16
CA ASP A 82 0.49 -19.07 3.19
C ASP A 82 1.14 -17.76 2.69
N ASN A 83 2.43 -17.80 2.35
CA ASN A 83 3.12 -16.66 1.77
C ASN A 83 2.72 -16.49 0.29
N ALA A 84 2.03 -15.39 -0.02
CA ALA A 84 1.76 -15.01 -1.40
C ALA A 84 3.06 -14.51 -2.07
N VAL A 85 3.40 -15.03 -3.26
CA VAL A 85 4.46 -14.43 -4.07
C VAL A 85 3.99 -13.05 -4.53
N LEU A 86 4.67 -12.01 -4.07
CA LEU A 86 4.40 -10.65 -4.52
C LEU A 86 4.75 -10.54 -6.00
N ARG A 87 3.75 -10.24 -6.83
CA ARG A 87 3.96 -9.88 -8.24
C ARG A 87 3.70 -8.39 -8.40
N ALA A 88 4.69 -7.67 -8.90
CA ALA A 88 4.51 -6.33 -9.42
C ALA A 88 4.44 -6.43 -10.95
N ASN A 89 3.31 -6.03 -11.55
CA ASN A 89 3.28 -5.71 -12.98
C ASN A 89 2.75 -4.28 -13.18
N GLY A 90 3.40 -3.55 -14.09
CA GLY A 90 3.23 -2.12 -14.26
C GLY A 90 2.15 -1.76 -15.27
N THR A 91 1.17 -0.98 -14.84
CA THR A 91 0.97 0.38 -15.38
C THR A 91 0.54 1.25 -14.20
N GLY A 92 1.54 1.81 -13.50
CA GLY A 92 1.34 2.69 -12.35
C GLY A 92 2.11 2.31 -11.09
N GLY A 93 2.52 1.04 -10.91
CA GLY A 93 3.41 0.65 -9.78
C GLY A 93 2.75 0.54 -8.41
N GLU A 94 1.43 0.71 -8.29
CA GLU A 94 0.79 0.93 -6.98
C GLU A 94 0.07 -0.28 -6.35
N THR A 95 0.12 -1.50 -6.90
CA THR A 95 -0.52 -2.65 -6.24
C THR A 95 0.33 -3.91 -6.29
N ALA A 96 0.71 -4.40 -5.10
CA ALA A 96 1.01 -5.81 -4.92
C ALA A 96 -0.27 -6.60 -5.21
N GLN A 97 -0.24 -7.50 -6.19
CA GLN A 97 -1.39 -8.35 -6.51
C GLN A 97 -1.14 -9.78 -6.06
N GLY A 98 -2.24 -10.47 -5.71
CA GLY A 98 -2.21 -11.90 -5.42
C GLY A 98 -1.63 -12.70 -6.59
N SER A 99 -0.94 -13.77 -6.26
CA SER A 99 -0.41 -14.74 -7.21
C SER A 99 -1.21 -16.03 -7.10
N ALA A 100 -1.58 -16.62 -8.24
CA ALA A 100 -2.10 -17.99 -8.26
C ALA A 100 -1.01 -19.01 -7.86
N ALA A 101 0.27 -18.62 -7.97
CA ALA A 101 1.37 -19.35 -7.38
C ALA A 101 1.60 -18.92 -5.92
N THR A 102 1.57 -19.88 -4.98
CA THR A 102 1.77 -19.67 -3.54
C THR A 102 3.02 -20.40 -3.05
N ILE A 103 3.62 -19.92 -1.95
CA ILE A 103 4.72 -20.61 -1.25
C ILE A 103 4.25 -20.88 0.18
N SER A 104 4.20 -22.15 0.60
CA SER A 104 3.85 -22.49 1.99
C SER A 104 5.01 -22.21 2.95
N ASP A 105 4.74 -22.21 4.25
CA ASP A 105 5.77 -22.12 5.31
C ASP A 105 6.80 -23.26 5.28
N ALA A 106 6.45 -24.38 4.61
CA ALA A 106 7.34 -25.50 4.36
C ALA A 106 8.18 -25.34 3.07
N GLY A 107 8.08 -24.20 2.38
CA GLY A 107 8.81 -23.91 1.13
C GLY A 107 8.23 -24.58 -0.12
N VAL A 108 6.99 -25.10 -0.06
CA VAL A 108 6.35 -25.75 -1.22
C VAL A 108 5.73 -24.71 -2.13
N VAL A 109 6.11 -24.71 -3.42
CA VAL A 109 5.50 -23.85 -4.45
C VAL A 109 4.27 -24.55 -5.04
N SER A 110 3.10 -23.94 -4.92
CA SER A 110 1.84 -24.43 -5.52
C SER A 110 1.38 -23.51 -6.66
N GLY A 111 0.52 -23.97 -7.57
CA GLY A 111 -0.08 -23.15 -8.65
C GLY A 111 0.89 -22.69 -9.76
N SER A 112 2.15 -23.11 -9.71
CA SER A 112 3.11 -22.95 -10.82
C SER A 112 3.19 -24.24 -11.63
N SER A 113 3.11 -24.16 -12.96
CA SER A 113 3.65 -25.21 -13.82
C SER A 113 5.17 -25.19 -13.65
N TYR A 114 5.69 -25.98 -12.72
CA TYR A 114 7.12 -26.10 -12.47
C TYR A 114 7.75 -26.88 -13.63
N THR A 115 8.19 -26.17 -14.68
CA THR A 115 8.71 -26.79 -15.91
C THR A 115 10.24 -26.86 -15.97
N GLY A 116 10.95 -26.68 -14.86
CA GLY A 116 12.41 -26.65 -14.87
C GLY A 116 13.02 -27.18 -13.59
N PHE A 117 13.46 -28.44 -13.61
CA PHE A 117 14.56 -28.85 -12.74
C PHE A 117 15.80 -28.12 -13.27
N ALA A 118 16.21 -27.05 -12.58
CA ALA A 118 17.52 -26.46 -12.82
C ALA A 118 18.55 -27.58 -12.74
N THR A 119 19.52 -27.57 -13.65
CA THR A 119 20.66 -28.49 -13.71
C THR A 119 21.39 -28.51 -12.36
N ARG A 120 20.91 -29.29 -11.40
CA ARG A 120 21.61 -29.55 -10.16
C ARG A 120 22.57 -30.69 -10.47
N THR A 121 23.85 -30.44 -10.24
CA THR A 121 24.94 -31.43 -10.38
C THR A 121 24.82 -32.57 -9.35
N GLU A 122 23.85 -32.50 -8.43
CA GLU A 122 23.58 -33.56 -7.44
C GLU A 122 22.22 -34.23 -7.70
N LYS A 123 22.19 -35.54 -7.40
CA LYS A 123 21.08 -36.49 -7.60
C LYS A 123 19.74 -35.88 -7.18
N VAL A 124 18.82 -35.71 -8.13
CA VAL A 124 17.42 -35.37 -7.86
C VAL A 124 16.64 -36.68 -7.70
N GLU A 125 16.37 -37.07 -6.46
CA GLU A 125 15.50 -38.21 -6.19
C GLU A 125 14.04 -37.84 -6.42
N VAL A 126 13.46 -38.37 -7.50
CA VAL A 126 12.02 -38.25 -7.80
C VAL A 126 11.32 -39.48 -7.25
N THR A 127 10.69 -39.35 -6.08
CA THR A 127 10.12 -40.49 -5.34
C THR A 127 8.81 -41.02 -5.95
N SER A 128 8.07 -40.21 -6.70
CA SER A 128 6.88 -40.64 -7.45
C SER A 128 6.52 -39.66 -8.56
N VAL A 129 6.00 -40.18 -9.67
CA VAL A 129 5.36 -39.42 -10.76
C VAL A 129 3.99 -40.03 -11.01
N SER A 130 2.92 -39.26 -10.82
CA SER A 130 1.55 -39.69 -11.10
C SER A 130 1.01 -38.91 -12.31
N ALA A 131 0.89 -39.59 -13.46
CA ALA A 131 0.28 -39.03 -14.67
C ALA A 131 -1.10 -39.67 -14.92
N SER A 132 -2.11 -38.85 -15.25
CA SER A 132 -3.47 -39.32 -15.58
C SER A 132 -3.64 -39.79 -17.03
N SER A 133 -2.65 -39.56 -17.89
CA SER A 133 -2.59 -40.14 -19.23
C SER A 133 -1.14 -40.41 -19.60
N ALA A 134 -0.91 -41.53 -20.28
CA ALA A 134 0.40 -42.05 -20.64
C ALA A 134 1.15 -41.07 -21.56
N GLN A 135 1.96 -40.19 -20.97
CA GLN A 135 3.11 -39.60 -21.64
C GLN A 135 4.34 -40.12 -20.90
N ALA A 136 5.09 -40.98 -21.59
CA ALA A 136 6.29 -41.61 -21.09
C ALA A 136 7.21 -40.57 -20.44
N ALA A 137 7.55 -40.78 -19.17
CA ALA A 137 8.68 -40.11 -18.56
C ALA A 137 9.95 -40.57 -19.31
N THR A 138 10.32 -39.84 -20.36
CA THR A 138 11.55 -40.10 -21.10
C THR A 138 12.69 -39.50 -20.28
N LEU A 139 13.29 -40.30 -19.39
CA LEU A 139 14.55 -39.94 -18.73
C LEU A 139 15.70 -40.20 -19.71
N SER A 140 15.99 -39.20 -20.53
CA SER A 140 17.19 -39.18 -21.38
C SER A 140 18.41 -38.86 -20.51
N GLY A 141 19.11 -39.89 -20.04
CA GLY A 141 20.38 -39.75 -19.33
C GLY A 141 20.76 -41.02 -18.56
N SER A 142 21.58 -41.87 -19.19
CA SER A 142 22.32 -43.03 -18.68
C SER A 142 22.03 -43.53 -17.25
N ALA A 143 20.89 -44.21 -17.08
CA ALA A 143 20.66 -45.42 -16.28
C ALA A 143 19.33 -45.35 -15.49
N VAL A 144 18.28 -45.91 -16.09
CA VAL A 144 17.16 -46.46 -15.33
C VAL A 144 16.97 -47.89 -15.84
N THR A 145 17.45 -48.85 -15.07
CA THR A 145 17.14 -50.27 -15.29
C THR A 145 15.90 -50.59 -14.46
N ILE A 146 14.83 -51.05 -15.12
CA ILE A 146 13.65 -51.61 -14.44
C ILE A 146 13.67 -53.10 -14.75
N ASP A 147 14.14 -53.89 -13.79
CA ASP A 147 13.99 -55.34 -13.84
C ASP A 147 12.61 -55.71 -13.30
N ASN A 148 11.96 -56.67 -13.96
CA ASN A 148 10.70 -57.29 -13.53
C ASN A 148 10.98 -58.52 -12.67
#